data_AF-A0A0Q7BZY6-F1
#
_entry.id   AF-A0A0Q7BZY6-F1
#
_cell.length_a   1.000
_cell.length_b   1.000
_cell.length_c   1.000
_cell.angle_alpha   90.00
_cell.angle_beta   90.00
_cell.angle_gamma   90.00
#
_symmetry.space_group_name_H-M   'P 1'
#
loop_
_entity.id
_entity.type
_entity.pdbx_description
1 polymer ?
#
loop_
_entity_poly.entity_id
_entity_poly.type
_entity_poly.pdbx_seq_one_letter_code
_entity_poly.pdbx_strand_id
1 'polypeptide(L)'
;MIAAVWAITALPTRPHAETVRPRDLERRDAQLRACPDRVTKLDVERALAAHPLPEATIARVLGTAAERGITARTMWIWIDRFGADRLVLAIDADVAERRLRRHLDAGTAPDWAAMMVFADLNSETGPGAMPIAEFLDLDAVPRTDDLQFDLSGWETPETPVVADVDLSQFSHLPPIYNPGLPVTRTAAPPVDESRRPEGGWPQVA
;
A
#
# COMPACT_ATOMS: atom_id res chain seq x y z
N MET A 1 13.92 68.17 25.72
CA MET A 1 13.08 67.01 25.33
C MET A 1 14.01 65.85 25.03
N ILE A 2 14.00 64.80 25.84
CA ILE A 2 14.81 63.60 25.64
C ILE A 2 13.85 62.47 25.30
N ALA A 3 13.95 61.92 24.09
CA ALA A 3 13.16 60.80 23.63
C ALA A 3 13.84 59.50 24.09
N ALA A 4 13.18 58.76 25.00
CA ALA A 4 13.62 57.44 25.41
C ALA A 4 13.20 56.42 24.34
N VAL A 5 14.17 55.91 23.58
CA VAL A 5 13.98 54.79 22.65
C VAL A 5 14.11 53.50 23.46
N TRP A 6 13.00 52.79 23.65
CA TRP A 6 12.98 51.48 24.28
C TRP A 6 13.33 50.41 23.24
N ALA A 7 14.55 49.89 23.30
CA ALA A 7 14.96 48.72 22.53
C ALA A 7 14.37 47.46 23.17
N ILE A 8 13.34 46.89 22.54
CA ILE A 8 12.81 45.57 22.91
C ILE A 8 13.80 44.54 22.35
N THR A 9 14.70 44.06 23.20
CA THR A 9 15.54 42.90 22.90
C THR A 9 14.68 41.65 22.97
N ALA A 10 14.25 41.18 21.81
CA ALA A 10 13.61 39.87 21.67
C ALA A 10 14.62 38.77 22.02
N LEU A 11 14.61 38.29 23.27
CA LEU A 11 15.32 37.06 23.62
C LEU A 11 14.67 35.90 22.86
N PRO A 12 15.45 35.04 22.18
CA PRO A 12 14.92 33.83 21.59
C PRO A 12 14.42 32.93 22.72
N THR A 13 13.10 32.85 22.86
CA THR A 13 12.45 31.85 23.71
C THR A 13 12.76 30.48 23.14
N ARG A 14 13.82 29.87 23.67
CA ARG A 14 14.17 28.46 23.43
C ARG A 14 12.95 27.64 23.85
N PRO A 15 12.32 26.86 22.96
CA PRO A 15 11.15 26.08 23.33
C PRO A 15 11.55 25.15 24.48
N HIS A 16 10.85 25.31 25.59
CA HIS A 16 11.00 24.48 26.77
C HIS A 16 10.66 23.05 26.32
N ALA A 17 11.62 22.13 26.41
CA ALA A 17 11.35 20.71 26.24
C ALA A 17 10.48 20.29 27.42
N GLU A 18 9.17 20.51 27.33
CA GLU A 18 8.19 20.02 28.27
C GLU A 18 8.33 18.49 28.31
N THR A 19 8.72 17.98 29.47
CA THR A 19 8.66 16.56 29.78
C THR A 19 7.22 16.12 29.59
N VAL A 20 6.94 15.49 28.44
CA VAL A 20 5.60 15.03 28.09
C VAL A 20 5.16 14.05 29.17
N ARG A 21 4.08 14.39 29.87
CA ARG A 21 3.57 13.54 30.95
C ARG A 21 2.96 12.28 30.34
N PRO A 22 3.13 11.10 30.97
CA PRO A 22 2.59 9.84 30.44
C PRO A 22 1.07 9.90 30.21
N ARG A 23 0.34 10.61 31.08
CA ARG A 23 -1.11 10.84 30.93
C ARG A 23 -1.52 11.64 29.69
N ASP A 24 -0.62 12.47 29.16
CA ASP A 24 -0.91 13.26 27.96
C ASP A 24 -0.68 12.41 26.70
N LEU A 25 0.27 11.47 26.73
CA LEU A 25 0.46 10.46 25.69
C LEU A 25 -0.74 9.51 25.62
N GLU A 26 -1.20 8.97 26.75
CA GLU A 26 -2.38 8.10 26.79
C GLU A 26 -3.64 8.80 26.23
N ARG A 27 -3.83 10.08 26.57
CA ARG A 27 -4.93 10.88 26.02
C ARG A 27 -4.79 11.09 24.52
N ARG A 28 -3.58 11.33 24.02
CA ARG A 28 -3.30 11.46 22.59
C ARG A 28 -3.60 10.14 21.87
N ASP A 29 -3.18 9.01 22.40
CA ASP A 29 -3.44 7.69 21.81
C ASP A 29 -4.94 7.39 21.75
N ALA A 30 -5.68 7.68 22.83
CA ALA A 30 -7.13 7.54 22.84
C ALA A 30 -7.81 8.44 21.78
N GLN A 31 -7.32 9.68 21.62
CA GLN A 31 -7.80 10.59 20.59
C GLN A 31 -7.51 10.07 19.17
N LEU A 32 -6.32 9.51 18.94
CA LEU A 32 -5.92 8.97 17.63
C LEU A 32 -6.71 7.72 17.25
N ARG A 33 -7.07 6.87 18.22
CA ARG A 33 -7.99 5.74 17.99
C ARG A 33 -9.39 6.21 17.58
N ALA A 34 -9.88 7.30 18.18
CA ALA A 34 -11.17 7.89 17.81
C ALA A 34 -11.13 8.61 16.46
N CYS A 35 -10.00 9.25 16.12
CA CYS A 35 -9.82 10.06 14.91
C CYS A 35 -8.50 9.76 14.19
N PRO A 36 -8.39 8.63 13.45
CA PRO A 36 -7.15 8.21 12.78
C PRO A 36 -6.67 9.18 11.69
N ASP A 37 -7.54 10.05 11.17
CA ASP A 37 -7.20 11.06 10.16
C ASP A 37 -6.29 12.17 10.69
N ARG A 38 -6.12 12.29 12.00
CA ARG A 38 -5.29 13.31 12.65
C ARG A 38 -3.90 12.82 13.06
N VAL A 39 -3.53 11.62 12.62
CA VAL A 39 -2.22 11.02 12.88
C VAL A 39 -1.16 11.79 12.12
N THR A 40 -0.09 12.17 12.82
CA THR A 40 1.10 12.79 12.23
C THR A 40 2.26 11.80 12.18
N LYS A 41 3.31 12.11 11.40
CA LYS A 41 4.54 11.29 11.36
C LYS A 41 5.17 11.13 12.75
N LEU A 42 5.14 12.19 13.57
CA LEU A 42 5.66 12.17 14.93
C LEU A 42 4.87 11.21 15.84
N ASP A 43 3.56 11.09 15.64
CA ASP A 43 2.74 10.13 16.40
C ASP A 43 3.14 8.68 16.03
N VAL A 44 3.41 8.41 14.75
CA VAL A 44 3.91 7.10 14.27
C VAL A 44 5.30 6.79 14.83
N GLU A 45 6.21 7.75 14.78
CA GLU A 45 7.56 7.62 15.35
C GLU A 45 7.52 7.29 16.84
N ARG A 46 6.67 7.99 17.61
CA ARG A 46 6.45 7.69 19.03
C ARG A 46 5.87 6.30 19.25
N ALA A 47 4.91 5.89 18.42
CA ALA A 47 4.34 4.54 18.49
C ALA A 47 5.38 3.45 18.22
N LEU A 48 6.27 3.67 17.26
CA LEU A 48 7.39 2.76 16.97
C LEU A 48 8.40 2.75 18.13
N ALA A 49 8.74 3.92 18.69
CA ALA A 49 9.68 4.06 19.81
C ALA A 49 9.15 3.49 21.14
N ALA A 50 7.83 3.30 21.27
CA ALA A 50 7.23 2.61 22.41
C ALA A 50 7.51 1.09 22.41
N HIS A 51 7.98 0.54 21.30
CA HIS A 51 8.35 -0.87 21.15
C HIS A 51 9.87 -1.03 21.25
N PRO A 52 10.39 -2.23 21.58
CA PRO A 52 11.83 -2.50 21.69
C PRO A 52 12.52 -2.59 20.32
N LEU A 53 12.36 -1.55 19.48
CA LEU A 53 12.95 -1.42 18.17
C LEU A 53 14.20 -0.52 18.23
N PRO A 54 15.30 -0.87 17.53
CA PRO A 54 16.45 0.01 17.40
C PRO A 54 16.08 1.33 16.69
N GLU A 55 16.66 2.45 17.15
CA GLU A 55 16.42 3.77 16.54
C GLU A 55 16.74 3.80 15.04
N ALA A 56 17.80 3.10 14.63
CA ALA A 56 18.16 2.92 13.22
C ALA A 56 17.04 2.23 12.40
N THR A 57 16.37 1.24 12.98
CA THR A 57 15.23 0.56 12.34
C THR A 57 14.04 1.51 12.19
N ILE A 58 13.75 2.31 13.21
CA ILE A 58 12.66 3.30 13.17
C ILE A 58 12.93 4.34 12.07
N ALA A 59 14.14 4.90 12.03
CA ALA A 59 14.55 5.86 11.01
C ALA A 59 14.45 5.29 9.59
N ARG A 60 14.94 4.05 9.40
CA ARG A 60 14.86 3.32 8.12
C ARG A 60 13.41 3.13 7.68
N VAL A 61 12.56 2.59 8.56
CA VAL A 61 11.15 2.32 8.28
C VAL A 61 10.39 3.60 7.93
N LEU A 62 10.62 4.70 8.68
CA LEU A 62 10.01 6.00 8.39
C LEU A 62 10.54 6.62 7.09
N GLY A 63 11.79 6.38 6.73
CA GLY A 63 12.39 6.79 5.45
C GLY A 63 11.75 6.05 4.28
N THR A 64 11.78 4.71 4.32
CA THR A 64 11.20 3.84 3.29
C THR A 64 9.70 4.07 3.13
N ALA A 65 8.96 4.26 4.23
CA ALA A 65 7.54 4.60 4.16
C ALA A 65 7.29 5.95 3.47
N ALA A 66 8.13 6.96 3.74
CA ALA A 66 8.02 8.26 3.10
C ALA A 66 8.34 8.20 1.60
N GLU A 67 9.40 7.49 1.21
CA GLU A 67 9.78 7.28 -0.20
C GLU A 67 8.68 6.58 -0.99
N ARG A 68 7.98 5.62 -0.36
CA ARG A 68 6.89 4.86 -0.97
C ARG A 68 5.52 5.53 -0.85
N GLY A 69 5.45 6.72 -0.25
CA GLY A 69 4.22 7.46 -0.06
C GLY A 69 3.21 6.80 0.87
N ILE A 70 3.66 5.95 1.81
CA ILE A 70 2.78 5.31 2.79
C ILE A 70 2.36 6.36 3.84
N THR A 71 1.07 6.61 3.96
CA THR A 71 0.58 7.67 4.84
C THR A 71 0.71 7.30 6.32
N ALA A 72 0.92 8.33 7.16
CA ALA A 72 1.01 8.17 8.61
C ALA A 72 -0.25 7.50 9.19
N ARG A 73 -1.43 7.83 8.64
CA ARG A 73 -2.70 7.19 8.99
C ARG A 73 -2.63 5.67 8.79
N THR A 74 -2.19 5.22 7.61
CA THR A 74 -2.07 3.78 7.32
C THR A 74 -1.11 3.11 8.28
N MET A 75 0.07 3.71 8.53
CA MET A 75 1.07 3.17 9.46
C MET A 75 0.52 3.05 10.88
N TRP A 76 -0.17 4.08 11.39
CA TRP A 76 -0.75 4.06 12.73
C TRP A 76 -1.80 2.98 12.92
N ILE A 77 -2.75 2.86 11.98
CA ILE A 77 -3.78 1.81 12.06
C ILE A 77 -3.14 0.42 12.00
N TRP A 78 -2.07 0.26 11.23
CA TRP A 78 -1.29 -0.97 11.20
C TRP A 78 -0.63 -1.30 12.55
N ILE A 79 0.01 -0.31 13.19
CA ILE A 79 0.61 -0.48 14.52
C ILE A 79 -0.46 -0.82 15.56
N ASP A 80 -1.57 -0.07 15.60
CA ASP A 80 -2.65 -0.28 16.58
C ASP A 80 -3.30 -1.66 16.42
N ARG A 81 -3.43 -2.17 15.19
CA ARG A 81 -4.10 -3.45 14.92
C ARG A 81 -3.19 -4.67 14.97
N PHE A 82 -1.97 -4.57 14.42
CA PHE A 82 -1.07 -5.72 14.23
C PHE A 82 0.24 -5.61 15.01
N GLY A 83 0.54 -4.44 15.59
CA GLY A 83 1.78 -4.15 16.30
C GLY A 83 2.88 -3.56 15.41
N ALA A 84 3.87 -2.94 16.05
CA ALA A 84 4.98 -2.30 15.35
C ALA A 84 5.81 -3.30 14.52
N ASP A 85 6.11 -4.48 15.07
CA ASP A 85 6.93 -5.49 14.38
C ASP A 85 6.31 -5.93 13.04
N ARG A 86 4.98 -6.00 12.97
CA ARG A 86 4.25 -6.35 11.75
C ARG A 86 4.26 -5.22 10.73
N LEU A 87 4.26 -3.97 11.18
CA LEU A 87 4.48 -2.84 10.27
C LEU A 87 5.90 -2.87 9.71
N VAL A 88 6.92 -3.06 10.55
CA VAL A 88 8.32 -3.17 10.09
C VAL A 88 8.44 -4.27 9.04
N LEU A 89 7.92 -5.46 9.35
CA LEU A 89 7.89 -6.59 8.42
C LEU A 89 7.20 -6.26 7.10
N ALA A 90 6.06 -5.58 7.12
CA ALA A 90 5.33 -5.22 5.91
C ALA A 90 6.07 -4.17 5.06
N ILE A 91 6.80 -3.25 5.70
CA ILE A 91 7.65 -2.27 5.00
C ILE A 91 8.87 -2.99 4.40
N ASP A 92 9.49 -3.90 5.13
CA ASP A 92 10.64 -4.68 4.66
C ASP A 92 10.25 -5.60 3.48
N ALA A 93 9.06 -6.19 3.53
CA ALA A 93 8.48 -6.99 2.46
C ALA A 93 8.01 -6.18 1.23
N ASP A 94 8.30 -4.87 1.18
CA ASP A 94 7.91 -3.96 0.10
C ASP A 94 6.41 -3.94 -0.24
N VAL A 95 5.58 -3.93 0.81
CA VAL A 95 4.13 -3.94 0.64
C VAL A 95 3.63 -2.52 0.37
N ALA A 96 3.14 -2.31 -0.85
CA ALA A 96 2.53 -1.03 -1.25
C ALA A 96 1.33 -0.63 -0.37
N GLU A 97 1.16 0.68 -0.14
CA GLU A 97 0.09 1.23 0.71
C GLU A 97 -1.31 0.72 0.32
N ARG A 98 -1.60 0.63 -0.99
CA ARG A 98 -2.88 0.13 -1.49
C ARG A 98 -3.21 -1.28 -0.97
N ARG A 99 -2.19 -2.14 -0.84
CA ARG A 99 -2.34 -3.50 -0.32
C ARG A 99 -2.49 -3.49 1.20
N LEU A 100 -1.72 -2.65 1.90
CA LEU A 100 -1.87 -2.43 3.34
C LEU A 100 -3.29 -2.00 3.69
N ARG A 101 -3.84 -1.03 2.97
CA ARG A 101 -5.22 -0.54 3.14
C ARG A 101 -6.25 -1.62 2.83
N ARG A 102 -6.07 -2.40 1.77
CA ARG A 102 -6.96 -3.52 1.45
C ARG A 102 -7.07 -4.52 2.60
N HIS A 103 -5.97 -4.84 3.27
CA HIS A 103 -6.01 -5.72 4.44
C HIS A 103 -6.74 -5.08 5.63
N LEU A 104 -6.56 -3.77 5.84
CA LEU A 104 -7.30 -3.03 6.87
C LEU A 104 -8.81 -3.02 6.60
N ASP A 105 -9.19 -2.70 5.37
CA ASP A 105 -10.59 -2.57 4.93
C ASP A 105 -11.31 -3.93 4.94
N ALA A 106 -10.65 -4.99 4.47
CA ALA A 106 -11.18 -6.36 4.49
C ALA A 106 -11.17 -6.98 5.90
N GLY A 107 -10.45 -6.36 6.85
CA GLY A 107 -10.27 -6.88 8.19
C GLY A 107 -9.48 -8.18 8.28
N THR A 108 -8.78 -8.55 7.21
CA THR A 108 -7.99 -9.78 7.12
C THR A 108 -6.58 -9.58 7.65
N ALA A 109 -6.03 -10.58 8.34
CA ALA A 109 -4.60 -10.64 8.57
C ALA A 109 -3.87 -10.99 7.25
N PRO A 110 -2.76 -10.32 6.92
CA PRO A 110 -1.88 -10.75 5.86
C PRO A 110 -1.23 -12.11 6.15
N ASP A 111 -0.76 -12.78 5.10
CA ASP A 111 0.08 -13.97 5.25
C ASP A 111 1.47 -13.54 5.71
N TRP A 112 1.70 -13.66 7.02
CA TRP A 112 2.96 -13.31 7.64
C TRP A 112 4.13 -14.18 7.21
N ALA A 113 3.88 -15.45 6.87
CA ALA A 113 4.93 -16.35 6.41
C ALA A 113 5.45 -15.90 5.04
N ALA A 114 4.54 -15.57 4.12
CA ALA A 114 4.91 -14.99 2.85
C ALA A 114 5.65 -13.65 3.02
N MET A 115 5.18 -12.76 3.91
CA MET A 115 5.86 -11.49 4.16
C MET A 115 7.28 -11.64 4.70
N MET A 116 7.54 -12.61 5.58
CA MET A 116 8.91 -12.90 6.05
C MET A 116 9.83 -13.26 4.90
N VAL A 117 9.37 -14.15 3.99
CA VAL A 117 10.17 -14.51 2.81
C VAL A 117 10.49 -13.29 1.94
N PHE A 118 9.52 -12.42 1.70
CA PHE A 118 9.78 -11.19 0.92
C PHE A 118 10.67 -10.19 1.66
N ALA A 119 10.51 -10.04 2.96
CA ALA A 119 11.38 -9.18 3.77
C ALA A 119 12.83 -9.68 3.74
N ASP A 120 13.03 -10.99 3.86
CA ASP A 120 14.36 -11.61 3.76
C ASP A 120 14.97 -11.40 2.36
N LEU A 121 14.17 -11.57 1.29
CA LEU A 121 14.61 -11.33 -0.09
C LEU A 121 14.97 -9.86 -0.36
N ASN A 122 14.25 -8.92 0.25
CA ASN A 122 14.46 -7.49 0.08
C ASN A 122 15.54 -6.92 1.00
N SER A 123 15.89 -7.64 2.06
CA SER A 123 17.04 -7.27 2.86
C SER A 123 18.30 -7.46 2.00
N GLU A 124 18.92 -6.35 1.58
CA GLU A 124 20.17 -6.33 0.80
C GLU A 124 21.33 -7.09 1.45
N THR A 125 21.13 -7.53 2.70
CA THR A 125 21.90 -8.52 3.41
C THR A 125 21.62 -9.91 2.82
N GLY A 126 22.33 -10.27 1.74
CA GLY A 126 22.39 -11.67 1.32
C GLY A 126 22.80 -12.60 2.49
N PRO A 127 22.57 -13.92 2.39
CA PRO A 127 23.01 -14.86 3.42
C PRO A 127 24.52 -14.68 3.65
N GLY A 128 24.91 -14.05 4.75
CA GLY A 128 26.30 -13.71 5.07
C GLY A 128 26.71 -12.24 4.97
N ALA A 129 25.78 -11.28 4.99
CA ALA A 129 26.10 -9.84 5.08
C ALA A 129 27.01 -9.30 3.96
N MET A 130 27.01 -9.97 2.80
CA MET A 130 27.55 -9.41 1.57
C MET A 130 26.44 -8.64 0.86
N PRO A 131 26.67 -7.38 0.47
CA PRO A 131 25.73 -6.65 -0.36
C PRO A 131 25.53 -7.41 -1.67
N ILE A 132 24.29 -7.48 -2.16
CA ILE A 132 23.93 -8.16 -3.42
C ILE A 132 24.78 -7.67 -4.62
N ALA A 133 25.28 -6.44 -4.57
CA ALA A 133 26.21 -5.87 -5.53
C ALA A 133 27.54 -6.63 -5.66
N GLU A 134 27.97 -7.40 -4.65
CA GLU A 134 29.15 -8.26 -4.72
C GLU A 134 28.84 -9.67 -5.25
N PHE A 135 27.57 -10.09 -5.20
CA PHE A 135 27.12 -11.38 -5.76
C PHE A 135 26.87 -11.31 -7.26
N LEU A 136 26.50 -10.14 -7.76
CA LEU A 136 26.33 -9.89 -9.18
C LEU A 136 27.54 -9.11 -9.68
N ASP A 137 28.50 -9.82 -10.25
CA ASP A 137 29.53 -9.20 -11.08
C ASP A 137 28.84 -8.58 -12.31
N LEU A 138 28.41 -7.32 -12.16
CA LEU A 138 27.73 -6.55 -13.20
C LEU A 138 28.62 -6.36 -14.44
N ASP A 139 29.95 -6.48 -14.29
CA ASP A 139 30.89 -6.47 -15.40
C ASP A 139 30.94 -7.82 -16.15
N ALA A 140 30.45 -8.90 -15.53
CA ALA A 140 30.27 -10.20 -16.17
C ALA A 140 28.90 -10.35 -16.87
N VAL A 141 27.97 -9.40 -16.71
CA VAL A 141 26.73 -9.39 -17.48
C VAL A 141 27.07 -8.96 -18.91
N PRO A 142 26.85 -9.81 -19.94
CA PRO A 142 27.08 -9.43 -21.32
C PRO A 142 26.25 -8.18 -21.63
N ARG A 143 26.89 -7.16 -22.21
CA ARG A 143 26.22 -5.91 -22.54
C ARG A 143 25.08 -6.20 -23.52
N THR A 144 24.02 -5.41 -23.48
CA THR A 144 22.86 -5.58 -24.37
C THR A 144 23.27 -5.59 -25.85
N ASP A 145 24.38 -4.94 -26.21
CA ASP A 145 24.95 -4.94 -27.55
C ASP A 145 25.59 -6.30 -27.95
N ASP A 146 26.01 -7.11 -26.98
CA ASP A 146 26.57 -8.46 -27.17
C ASP A 146 25.49 -9.55 -27.15
N LEU A 147 24.29 -9.23 -26.67
CA LEU A 147 23.14 -10.13 -26.67
C LEU A 147 22.50 -10.16 -28.07
N GLN A 148 23.15 -10.84 -29.01
CA GLN A 148 22.49 -11.32 -30.23
C GLN A 148 21.53 -12.44 -29.85
N PHE A 149 20.33 -12.08 -29.40
CA PHE A 149 19.24 -13.03 -29.30
C PHE A 149 18.86 -13.49 -30.70
N ASP A 150 19.22 -14.72 -31.02
CA ASP A 150 18.71 -15.39 -32.20
C ASP A 150 17.22 -15.73 -32.00
N LEU A 151 16.38 -14.75 -32.31
CA LEU A 151 14.92 -14.90 -32.29
C LEU A 151 14.43 -15.85 -33.40
N SER A 152 15.29 -16.31 -34.32
CA SER A 152 14.87 -17.24 -35.37
C SER A 152 14.63 -18.66 -34.85
N GLY A 153 15.17 -19.01 -33.67
CA GLY A 153 14.83 -20.26 -32.96
C GLY A 153 13.55 -20.16 -32.10
N TRP A 154 13.05 -18.94 -31.86
CA TRP A 154 11.71 -18.71 -31.30
C TRP A 154 10.70 -18.76 -32.43
N GLU A 155 10.57 -19.94 -33.06
CA GLU A 155 9.39 -20.22 -33.88
C GLU A 155 8.18 -19.97 -32.98
N THR A 156 7.40 -18.95 -33.33
CA THR A 156 6.07 -18.80 -32.77
C THR A 156 5.38 -20.11 -33.12
N PRO A 157 5.04 -20.98 -32.14
CA PRO A 157 4.37 -22.22 -32.47
C PRO A 157 3.20 -21.82 -33.35
N GLU A 158 3.18 -22.34 -34.59
CA GLU A 158 2.14 -22.03 -35.56
C GLU A 158 0.84 -22.15 -34.78
N THR A 159 0.13 -21.03 -34.65
CA THR A 159 -1.10 -21.00 -33.88
C THR A 159 -1.95 -22.08 -34.50
N PRO A 160 -2.20 -23.23 -33.82
CA PRO A 160 -3.05 -24.24 -34.40
C PRO A 160 -4.34 -23.48 -34.70
N VAL A 161 -4.79 -23.50 -35.95
CA VAL A 161 -6.05 -22.88 -36.36
C VAL A 161 -7.06 -23.41 -35.37
N VAL A 162 -7.40 -22.59 -34.37
CA VAL A 162 -8.28 -22.98 -33.29
C VAL A 162 -9.60 -23.14 -34.02
N ALA A 163 -9.97 -24.39 -34.29
CA ALA A 163 -11.27 -24.71 -34.84
C ALA A 163 -12.27 -23.92 -34.01
N ASP A 164 -13.11 -23.11 -34.66
CA ASP A 164 -14.09 -22.23 -34.03
C ASP A 164 -14.68 -22.97 -32.82
N VAL A 165 -14.22 -22.62 -31.63
CA VAL A 165 -14.62 -23.34 -30.42
C VAL A 165 -16.05 -22.94 -30.23
N ASP A 166 -16.97 -23.85 -30.58
CA ASP A 166 -18.39 -23.61 -30.46
C ASP A 166 -18.72 -23.37 -28.99
N LEU A 167 -18.87 -22.08 -28.64
CA LEU A 167 -19.16 -21.64 -27.29
C LEU A 167 -20.59 -21.96 -26.89
N SER A 168 -21.44 -22.43 -27.81
CA SER A 168 -22.81 -22.85 -27.49
C SER A 168 -22.85 -24.06 -26.57
N GLN A 169 -21.80 -24.91 -26.56
CA GLN A 169 -21.69 -26.03 -25.62
C GLN A 169 -21.60 -25.59 -24.15
N PHE A 170 -21.15 -24.36 -23.89
CA PHE A 170 -21.07 -23.79 -22.54
C PHE A 170 -22.37 -23.08 -22.11
N SER A 171 -23.37 -22.95 -22.98
CA SER A 171 -24.66 -22.33 -22.65
C SER A 171 -25.54 -23.18 -21.72
N HIS A 172 -25.22 -24.48 -21.58
CA HIS A 172 -25.92 -25.42 -20.71
C HIS A 172 -25.22 -25.66 -19.37
N LEU A 173 -24.11 -24.97 -19.08
CA LEU A 173 -23.50 -25.10 -17.76
C LEU A 173 -24.47 -24.53 -16.71
N PRO A 174 -24.78 -25.30 -15.65
CA PRO A 174 -25.58 -24.77 -14.56
C PRO A 174 -24.87 -23.51 -14.02
N PRO A 175 -25.62 -22.45 -13.68
CA PRO A 175 -25.02 -21.27 -13.07
C PRO A 175 -24.17 -21.72 -11.88
N ILE A 176 -22.92 -21.29 -11.85
CA ILE A 176 -22.01 -21.57 -10.73
C ILE A 176 -22.57 -20.82 -9.52
N TYR A 177 -23.44 -21.48 -8.76
CA TYR A 177 -23.90 -21.00 -7.48
C TYR A 177 -22.72 -21.06 -6.54
N ASN A 178 -22.05 -19.93 -6.37
CA ASN A 178 -21.00 -19.73 -5.39
C ASN A 178 -21.65 -19.83 -3.99
N PRO A 179 -21.43 -20.89 -3.20
CA PRO A 179 -22.10 -21.05 -1.92
C PRO A 179 -21.47 -20.07 -0.92
N GLY A 180 -22.00 -18.85 -0.82
CA GLY A 180 -21.55 -17.89 0.18
C GLY A 180 -21.80 -16.41 -0.10
N LEU A 181 -22.32 -16.02 -1.28
CA LEU A 181 -22.64 -14.63 -1.57
C LEU A 181 -24.18 -14.43 -1.62
N PRO A 182 -24.73 -13.42 -0.93
CA PRO A 182 -26.16 -13.12 -1.02
C PRO A 182 -26.51 -12.69 -2.45
N VAL A 183 -27.48 -13.40 -3.06
CA VAL A 183 -27.99 -13.10 -4.40
C VAL A 183 -28.82 -11.82 -4.33
N THR A 184 -28.25 -10.68 -4.72
CA THR A 184 -29.06 -9.54 -5.14
C THR A 184 -29.65 -9.86 -6.52
N ARG A 185 -30.90 -10.35 -6.53
CA ARG A 185 -31.72 -10.43 -7.74
C ARG A 185 -31.97 -9.01 -8.25
N THR A 186 -31.11 -8.52 -9.14
CA THR A 186 -31.44 -7.39 -10.02
C THR A 186 -31.57 -7.95 -11.44
N ALA A 187 -32.58 -8.79 -11.64
CA ALA A 187 -33.01 -9.18 -12.97
C ALA A 187 -34.40 -8.56 -13.19
N ALA A 188 -34.42 -7.29 -13.55
CA ALA A 188 -35.56 -6.78 -14.32
C ALA A 188 -35.48 -7.45 -15.70
N PRO A 189 -36.57 -8.03 -16.21
CA PRO A 189 -36.57 -8.53 -17.59
C PRO A 189 -36.30 -7.36 -18.54
N PRO A 190 -35.61 -7.59 -19.68
CA PRO A 190 -35.45 -6.56 -20.69
C PRO A 190 -36.83 -6.07 -21.13
N VAL A 191 -37.02 -4.75 -21.08
CA VAL A 191 -38.22 -4.08 -21.58
C VAL A 191 -38.30 -4.37 -23.08
N ASP A 192 -39.41 -4.97 -23.49
CA ASP A 192 -39.73 -5.22 -24.89
C ASP A 192 -39.85 -3.88 -25.64
N GLU A 193 -38.81 -3.50 -26.38
CA GLU A 193 -38.74 -2.24 -27.14
C GLU A 193 -39.68 -2.21 -28.36
N SER A 194 -40.38 -3.31 -28.66
CA SER A 194 -41.28 -3.40 -29.82
C SER A 194 -42.64 -2.70 -29.63
N ARG A 195 -42.83 -1.95 -28.53
CA ARG A 195 -44.06 -1.22 -28.19
C ARG A 195 -43.90 0.29 -28.06
N ARG A 196 -42.97 0.92 -28.80
CA ARG A 196 -42.96 2.39 -28.94
C ARG A 196 -44.07 2.85 -29.90
N PRO A 197 -45.09 3.61 -29.44
CA PRO A 197 -45.95 4.35 -30.36
C PRO A 197 -45.12 5.45 -31.02
N GLU A 198 -45.22 5.53 -32.35
CA GLU A 198 -44.78 6.68 -33.14
C GLU A 198 -45.45 7.95 -32.60
N GLY A 199 -44.66 8.94 -32.16
CA GLY A 199 -45.25 10.15 -31.63
C GLY A 199 -44.27 11.18 -31.10
N GLY A 200 -43.76 12.02 -32.00
CA GLY A 200 -43.45 13.44 -31.72
C GLY A 200 -42.18 13.74 -30.93
N TRP A 201 -41.14 14.18 -31.65
CA TRP A 201 -40.07 14.99 -31.04
C TRP A 201 -40.62 16.38 -30.69
N PRO A 202 -40.39 16.91 -29.49
CA PRO A 202 -40.77 18.29 -29.17
C PRO A 202 -39.81 19.26 -29.88
N GLN A 203 -40.38 20.18 -30.67
CA GLN A 203 -39.64 21.35 -31.15
C GLN A 203 -39.33 22.26 -29.97
N VAL A 204 -38.06 22.61 -29.82
CA VAL A 204 -37.60 23.63 -28.89
C VAL A 204 -37.69 24.97 -29.61
N ALA A 205 -38.47 25.89 -29.02
CA ALA A 205 -38.52 27.30 -29.41
C ALA A 205 -37.48 28.11 -28.63
#